data_AF-A0AAQ3PWC7-F1
#
_entry.id   AF-A0AAQ3PWC7-F1
#
_cell.length_a   1.000
_cell.length_b   1.000
_cell.length_c   1.000
_cell.angle_alpha   90.00
_cell.angle_beta   90.00
_cell.angle_gamma   90.00
#
_symmetry.space_group_name_H-M   'P 1'
#
loop_
_entity.id
_entity.type
_entity.pdbx_description
1 polymer ?
#
loop_
_entity_poly.entity_id
_entity_poly.type
_entity_poly.pdbx_seq_one_letter_code
_entity_poly.pdbx_strand_id
1 'polypeptide(L)'
;MKFHTQLKAKDIFKFSLAYTYSGVQAILTIFMLGVGAYMIVHGIGQPEGQTNIIFGVVVIALFVVINPLMIYVKAKKQAIENPVYKNPTYYTLRDDGIFVELGEESATIEWNRVYKITHFMGLTLLYTGKQQAFVFPDYELGDDREKMLDYMKEHIKEARKKAVQAQTEGGDISKYSKASTETEQEETEVEKETQIEESESEVQENSEGEE
;
A
#
# COMPACT_ATOMS: atom_id res chain seq x y z
N MET A 1 6.60 -17.40 21.93
CA MET A 1 5.15 -17.42 22.28
C MET A 1 4.37 -18.03 21.12
N LYS A 2 3.31 -18.83 21.36
CA LYS A 2 2.53 -19.48 20.30
C LYS A 2 1.06 -19.09 20.42
N PHE A 3 0.42 -18.75 19.30
CA PHE A 3 -1.01 -18.45 19.25
C PHE A 3 -1.56 -18.79 17.86
N HIS A 4 -2.87 -18.97 17.75
CA HIS A 4 -3.54 -19.17 16.47
C HIS A 4 -4.53 -18.04 16.23
N THR A 5 -4.84 -17.76 14.96
CA THR A 5 -5.94 -16.88 14.62
C THR A 5 -6.74 -17.46 13.47
N GLN A 6 -8.06 -17.33 13.51
CA GLN A 6 -8.92 -17.60 12.38
C GLN A 6 -9.57 -16.31 11.90
N LEU A 7 -9.16 -15.87 10.71
CA LEU A 7 -9.73 -14.68 10.09
C LEU A 7 -11.14 -14.97 9.57
N LYS A 8 -12.08 -14.06 9.86
CA LYS A 8 -13.45 -14.14 9.33
C LYS A 8 -13.59 -13.29 8.08
N ALA A 9 -14.58 -13.62 7.24
CA ALA A 9 -14.88 -12.84 6.02
C ALA A 9 -15.13 -11.34 6.29
N LYS A 10 -15.65 -10.99 7.48
CA LYS A 10 -15.85 -9.60 7.91
C LYS A 10 -14.54 -8.85 8.14
N ASP A 11 -13.46 -9.54 8.49
CA ASP A 11 -12.16 -8.92 8.76
C ASP A 11 -11.46 -8.52 7.46
N ILE A 12 -11.70 -9.26 6.37
CA ILE A 12 -11.24 -8.87 5.02
C ILE A 12 -11.89 -7.57 4.58
N PHE A 13 -13.19 -7.42 4.83
CA PHE A 13 -13.90 -6.18 4.53
C PHE A 13 -13.30 -5.01 5.31
N LYS A 14 -13.10 -5.16 6.63
CA LYS A 14 -12.48 -4.13 7.47
C LYS A 14 -11.05 -3.79 7.04
N PHE A 15 -10.23 -4.80 6.71
CA PHE A 15 -8.87 -4.59 6.20
C PHE A 15 -8.87 -3.87 4.85
N SER A 16 -9.72 -4.30 3.92
CA SER A 16 -9.85 -3.66 2.61
C SER A 16 -10.34 -2.22 2.74
N LEU A 17 -11.22 -1.95 3.70
CA LEU A 17 -11.67 -0.60 4.04
C LEU A 17 -10.52 0.26 4.57
N ALA A 18 -9.75 -0.26 5.52
CA ALA A 18 -8.56 0.40 6.07
C ALA A 18 -7.57 0.76 4.95
N TYR A 19 -7.38 -0.15 3.99
CA TYR A 19 -6.49 0.04 2.87
C TYR A 19 -7.01 1.07 1.87
N THR A 20 -8.25 0.92 1.36
CA THR A 20 -8.83 1.80 0.34
C THR A 20 -9.03 3.24 0.85
N TYR A 21 -9.33 3.41 2.13
CA TYR A 21 -9.46 4.72 2.77
C TYR A 21 -8.17 5.18 3.46
N SER A 22 -7.02 4.66 3.05
CA SER A 22 -5.70 5.17 3.45
C SER A 22 -4.95 5.81 2.28
N GLY A 23 -4.12 6.81 2.59
CA GLY A 23 -3.23 7.44 1.62
C GLY A 23 -3.92 8.31 0.57
N VAL A 24 -3.37 8.32 -0.65
CA VAL A 24 -3.79 9.22 -1.75
C VAL A 24 -5.21 8.94 -2.22
N GLN A 25 -5.65 7.68 -2.18
CA GLN A 25 -6.99 7.28 -2.62
C GLN A 25 -8.10 7.85 -1.71
N ALA A 26 -7.82 8.00 -0.41
CA ALA A 26 -8.71 8.67 0.53
C ALA A 26 -8.84 10.16 0.21
N ILE A 27 -7.72 10.82 -0.11
CA ILE A 27 -7.69 12.25 -0.48
C ILE A 27 -8.49 12.49 -1.76
N LEU A 28 -8.29 11.66 -2.79
CA LEU A 28 -9.05 11.74 -4.04
C LEU A 28 -10.55 11.52 -3.82
N THR A 29 -10.92 10.59 -2.93
CA THR A 29 -12.32 10.35 -2.58
C THR A 29 -12.95 11.57 -1.91
N ILE A 30 -12.25 12.18 -0.93
CA ILE A 30 -12.73 13.38 -0.24
C ILE A 30 -12.86 14.55 -1.23
N PHE A 31 -11.89 14.71 -2.14
CA PHE A 31 -11.94 15.73 -3.18
C PHE A 31 -13.18 15.57 -4.08
N MET A 32 -13.46 14.35 -4.56
CA MET A 32 -14.63 14.08 -5.41
C MET A 32 -15.95 14.31 -4.67
N LEU A 33 -16.02 13.99 -3.37
CA LEU A 33 -17.18 14.35 -2.55
C LEU A 33 -17.33 15.87 -2.43
N GLY A 34 -16.22 16.60 -2.31
CA GLY A 34 -16.20 18.07 -2.34
C GLY A 34 -16.72 18.66 -3.64
N VAL A 35 -16.34 18.07 -4.79
CA VAL A 35 -16.87 18.46 -6.11
C VAL A 35 -18.38 18.24 -6.19
N GLY A 36 -18.88 17.08 -5.74
CA GLY A 36 -20.32 16.82 -5.70
C GLY A 36 -21.09 17.77 -4.79
N ALA A 37 -20.53 18.09 -3.62
CA ALA A 37 -21.12 19.06 -2.70
C ALA A 37 -21.12 20.48 -3.27
N TYR A 38 -20.04 20.89 -3.95
CA TYR A 38 -19.96 22.18 -4.64
C TYR A 38 -21.03 22.29 -5.73
N MET A 39 -21.22 21.26 -6.55
CA MET A 39 -22.27 21.25 -7.59
C MET A 39 -23.67 21.42 -7.00
N ILE A 40 -23.95 20.81 -5.84
CA ILE A 40 -25.23 20.98 -5.14
C ILE A 40 -25.40 22.42 -4.68
N VAL A 41 -24.41 22.98 -3.97
CA VAL A 41 -24.49 24.36 -3.45
C VAL A 41 -24.61 25.38 -4.57
N HIS A 42 -23.84 25.22 -5.64
CA HIS A 42 -23.85 26.13 -6.78
C HIS A 42 -25.13 26.01 -7.64
N GLY A 43 -25.82 24.87 -7.57
CA GLY A 43 -27.13 24.69 -8.20
C GLY A 43 -28.28 25.34 -7.42
N ILE A 44 -28.15 25.58 -6.12
CA ILE A 44 -29.22 26.20 -5.34
C ILE A 44 -29.39 27.67 -5.77
N GLY A 45 -30.60 28.04 -6.19
CA GLY A 45 -30.94 29.41 -6.59
C GLY A 45 -30.59 29.77 -8.04
N GLN A 46 -30.09 28.82 -8.83
CA GLN A 46 -29.84 29.01 -10.26
C GLN A 46 -31.05 28.59 -11.12
N PRO A 47 -31.32 29.27 -12.26
CA PRO A 47 -32.46 28.96 -13.14
C PRO A 47 -32.46 27.51 -13.66
N GLU A 48 -31.28 26.96 -13.93
CA GLU A 48 -31.06 25.56 -14.36
C GLU A 48 -30.39 24.70 -13.28
N GLY A 49 -30.48 25.13 -12.02
CA GLY A 49 -29.77 24.55 -10.88
C GLY A 49 -30.11 23.10 -10.56
N GLN A 50 -31.29 22.63 -10.99
CA GLN A 50 -31.76 21.26 -10.76
C GLN A 50 -30.80 20.21 -11.36
N THR A 51 -30.27 20.45 -12.55
CA THR A 51 -29.32 19.55 -13.22
C THR A 51 -28.04 19.41 -12.40
N ASN A 52 -27.47 20.53 -11.94
CA ASN A 52 -26.25 20.54 -11.12
C ASN A 52 -26.44 19.82 -9.79
N ILE A 53 -27.60 19.99 -9.16
CA ILE A 53 -27.95 19.30 -7.91
C ILE A 53 -28.04 17.79 -8.14
N ILE A 54 -28.74 17.35 -9.19
CA ILE A 54 -28.87 15.93 -9.52
C ILE A 54 -27.49 15.31 -9.80
N PHE A 55 -26.68 15.97 -10.62
CA PHE A 55 -25.32 15.49 -10.91
C PHE A 55 -24.46 15.41 -9.65
N GLY A 56 -24.50 16.43 -8.79
CA GLY A 56 -23.75 16.42 -7.53
C GLY A 56 -24.17 15.29 -6.59
N VAL A 57 -25.48 15.02 -6.47
CA VAL A 57 -26.00 13.89 -5.69
C VAL A 57 -25.56 12.56 -6.28
N VAL A 58 -25.61 12.40 -7.60
CA VAL A 58 -25.17 11.18 -8.28
C VAL A 58 -23.68 10.95 -8.05
N VAL A 59 -22.82 11.98 -8.20
CA VAL A 59 -21.38 11.88 -7.95
C VAL A 59 -21.12 11.41 -6.52
N ILE A 60 -21.76 12.02 -5.52
CA ILE A 60 -21.62 11.58 -4.12
C ILE A 60 -22.07 10.13 -3.95
N ALA A 61 -23.24 9.77 -4.50
CA ALA A 61 -23.78 8.42 -4.38
C ALA A 61 -22.88 7.37 -5.03
N LEU A 62 -22.26 7.66 -6.18
CA LEU A 62 -21.31 6.75 -6.82
C LEU A 62 -20.12 6.46 -5.90
N PHE A 63 -19.52 7.50 -5.31
CA PHE A 63 -18.36 7.31 -4.44
C PHE A 63 -18.69 6.69 -3.09
N VAL A 64 -19.88 6.97 -2.53
CA VAL A 64 -20.32 6.44 -1.23
C VAL A 64 -20.90 5.03 -1.34
N VAL A 65 -21.52 4.66 -2.46
CA VAL A 65 -22.21 3.36 -2.61
C VAL A 65 -21.37 2.37 -3.41
N ILE A 66 -20.81 2.78 -4.56
CA ILE A 66 -20.08 1.84 -5.43
C ILE A 66 -18.76 1.43 -4.80
N ASN A 67 -18.01 2.34 -4.17
CA ASN A 67 -16.73 1.98 -3.57
C ASN A 67 -16.87 0.94 -2.46
N PRO A 68 -17.74 1.10 -1.45
CA PRO A 68 -17.93 0.06 -0.42
C PRO A 68 -18.46 -1.25 -1.00
N LEU A 69 -19.33 -1.20 -2.01
CA LEU A 69 -19.84 -2.40 -2.66
C LEU A 69 -18.73 -3.16 -3.40
N MET A 70 -17.90 -2.47 -4.17
CA MET A 70 -16.74 -3.04 -4.86
C MET A 70 -15.75 -3.65 -3.86
N ILE A 71 -15.46 -2.95 -2.77
CA ILE A 71 -14.61 -3.45 -1.68
C ILE A 71 -15.21 -4.73 -1.09
N TYR A 72 -16.52 -4.75 -0.82
CA TYR A 72 -17.22 -5.92 -0.27
C TYR A 72 -17.17 -7.13 -1.20
N VAL A 73 -17.42 -6.94 -2.49
CA VAL A 73 -17.37 -8.02 -3.49
C VAL A 73 -15.95 -8.59 -3.59
N LYS A 74 -14.93 -7.73 -3.66
CA LYS A 74 -13.52 -8.15 -3.68
C LYS A 74 -13.15 -8.88 -2.39
N ALA A 75 -13.55 -8.36 -1.23
CA ALA A 75 -13.29 -8.99 0.06
C ALA A 75 -13.93 -10.37 0.16
N LYS A 76 -15.19 -10.52 -0.27
CA LYS A 76 -15.89 -11.81 -0.30
C LYS A 76 -15.18 -12.81 -1.23
N LYS A 77 -14.76 -12.37 -2.42
CA LYS A 77 -14.01 -13.22 -3.36
C LYS A 77 -12.68 -13.69 -2.75
N GLN A 78 -11.92 -12.77 -2.15
CA GLN A 78 -10.67 -13.10 -1.45
C GLN A 78 -10.89 -14.08 -0.28
N ALA A 79 -11.98 -13.95 0.47
CA ALA A 79 -12.34 -14.88 1.55
C ALA A 79 -12.53 -16.31 1.05
N ILE A 80 -13.16 -16.45 -0.11
CA ILE A 80 -13.52 -17.75 -0.69
C ILE A 80 -12.30 -18.42 -1.32
N GLU A 81 -11.43 -17.64 -1.96
CA GLU A 81 -10.28 -18.15 -2.70
C GLU A 81 -9.09 -18.46 -1.79
N ASN A 82 -8.84 -17.67 -0.74
CA ASN A 82 -7.62 -17.79 0.05
C ASN A 82 -7.78 -18.77 1.24
N PRO A 83 -6.93 -19.81 1.34
CA PRO A 83 -6.99 -20.82 2.41
C PRO A 83 -6.75 -20.25 3.81
N VAL A 84 -6.12 -19.08 3.95
CA VAL A 84 -5.96 -18.32 5.22
C VAL A 84 -7.28 -18.11 5.96
N TYR A 85 -8.40 -18.09 5.23
CA TYR A 85 -9.73 -17.84 5.80
C TYR A 85 -10.54 -19.11 6.05
N LYS A 86 -10.04 -20.26 5.59
CA LYS A 86 -10.69 -21.57 5.79
C LYS A 86 -10.06 -22.32 6.95
N ASN A 87 -8.74 -22.20 7.11
CA ASN A 87 -7.97 -22.90 8.13
C ASN A 87 -7.43 -21.91 9.18
N PRO A 88 -7.29 -22.34 10.45
CA PRO A 88 -6.59 -21.54 11.45
C PRO A 88 -5.13 -21.35 11.04
N THR A 89 -4.63 -20.13 11.15
CA THR A 89 -3.21 -19.83 10.98
C THR A 89 -2.53 -19.87 12.33
N TYR A 90 -1.46 -20.65 12.43
CA TYR A 90 -0.67 -20.76 13.66
C TYR A 90 0.55 -19.86 13.57
N TYR A 91 0.81 -19.12 14.65
CA TYR A 91 1.91 -18.19 14.77
C TYR A 91 2.81 -18.59 15.92
N THR A 92 4.10 -18.68 15.65
CA THR A 92 5.14 -18.85 16.65
C THR A 92 6.09 -17.66 16.60
N LEU A 93 6.04 -16.84 17.65
CA LEU A 93 7.00 -15.77 17.90
C LEU A 93 8.33 -16.39 18.34
N ARG A 94 9.37 -16.12 17.55
CA ARG A 94 10.76 -16.55 17.76
C ARG A 94 11.67 -15.32 17.72
N ASP A 95 12.92 -15.52 18.12
CA ASP A 95 13.92 -14.45 18.15
C ASP A 95 14.35 -13.98 16.75
N ASP A 96 14.28 -14.86 15.75
CA ASP A 96 14.60 -14.58 14.34
C ASP A 96 13.42 -13.99 13.55
N GLY A 97 12.18 -14.23 14.00
CA GLY A 97 10.99 -13.73 13.33
C GLY A 97 9.68 -14.29 13.85
N ILE A 98 8.62 -14.04 13.09
CA ILE A 98 7.30 -14.66 13.28
C ILE A 98 7.21 -15.83 12.31
N PHE A 99 7.19 -17.05 12.85
CA PHE A 99 6.89 -18.22 12.06
C PHE A 99 5.39 -18.39 11.92
N VAL A 100 4.93 -18.56 10.69
CA VAL A 100 3.53 -18.69 10.30
C VAL A 100 3.33 -20.06 9.67
N GLU A 101 2.35 -20.81 10.16
CA GLU A 101 1.94 -22.09 9.59
C GLU A 101 0.47 -21.99 9.16
N LEU A 102 0.22 -22.28 7.89
CA LEU A 102 -1.10 -22.27 7.30
C LEU A 102 -1.31 -23.56 6.49
N GLY A 103 -2.02 -24.52 7.09
CA GLY A 103 -2.23 -25.81 6.44
C GLY A 103 -0.90 -26.52 6.18
N GLU A 104 -0.55 -26.68 4.90
CA GLU A 104 0.73 -27.28 4.47
C GLU A 104 1.83 -26.24 4.19
N GLU A 105 1.49 -24.95 4.14
CA GLU A 105 2.45 -23.88 3.89
C GLU A 105 3.01 -23.34 5.22
N SER A 106 4.31 -23.07 5.25
CA SER A 106 4.94 -22.37 6.37
C SER A 106 5.90 -21.30 5.88
N ALA A 107 5.97 -20.19 6.61
CA ALA A 107 6.83 -19.05 6.27
C ALA A 107 7.37 -18.39 7.53
N THR A 108 8.62 -17.91 7.48
CA THR A 108 9.19 -17.08 8.54
C THR A 108 9.22 -15.63 8.09
N ILE A 109 8.58 -14.75 8.86
CA ILE A 109 8.64 -13.30 8.68
C ILE A 109 9.74 -12.78 9.58
N GLU A 110 10.87 -12.41 8.99
CA GLU A 110 11.96 -11.76 9.73
C GLU A 110 11.53 -10.41 10.31
N TRP A 111 12.02 -10.10 11.51
CA TRP A 111 11.71 -8.84 12.20
C TRP A 111 12.14 -7.58 11.42
N ASN A 112 13.21 -7.69 10.61
CA ASN A 112 13.73 -6.60 9.78
C ASN A 112 12.77 -6.20 8.64
N ARG A 113 11.91 -7.12 8.17
CA ARG A 113 10.94 -6.88 7.09
C ARG A 113 9.71 -6.12 7.58
N VAL A 114 9.50 -6.06 8.89
CA VAL A 114 8.36 -5.36 9.46
C VAL A 114 8.58 -3.85 9.39
N TYR A 115 7.77 -3.21 8.55
CA TYR A 115 7.79 -1.78 8.35
C TYR A 115 6.95 -1.02 9.39
N LYS A 116 5.75 -1.52 9.71
CA LYS A 116 4.81 -0.80 10.58
C LYS A 116 3.82 -1.75 11.25
N ILE A 117 3.49 -1.46 12.51
CA ILE A 117 2.31 -2.04 13.19
C ILE A 117 1.26 -0.94 13.30
N THR A 118 0.02 -1.23 12.92
CA THR A 118 -1.12 -0.33 13.15
C THR A 118 -2.29 -1.09 13.72
N HIS A 119 -3.25 -0.33 14.26
CA HIS A 119 -4.49 -0.87 14.77
C HIS A 119 -5.67 -0.19 14.09
N PHE A 120 -6.60 -0.99 13.58
CA PHE A 120 -7.78 -0.48 12.89
C PHE A 120 -8.99 -1.39 13.11
N MET A 121 -10.10 -0.83 13.60
CA MET A 121 -11.39 -1.53 13.70
C MET A 121 -11.34 -2.90 14.43
N GLY A 122 -10.48 -3.02 15.45
CA GLY A 122 -10.29 -4.26 16.21
C GLY A 122 -9.36 -5.28 15.54
N LEU A 123 -8.57 -4.84 14.56
CA LEU A 123 -7.56 -5.63 13.86
C LEU A 123 -6.19 -5.01 14.10
N THR A 124 -5.25 -5.84 14.53
CA THR A 124 -3.83 -5.50 14.59
C THR A 124 -3.19 -5.86 13.25
N LEU A 125 -2.65 -4.87 12.56
CA LEU A 125 -2.10 -4.98 11.21
C LEU A 125 -0.59 -4.85 11.25
N LEU A 126 0.11 -5.90 10.83
CA LEU A 126 1.57 -5.97 10.75
C LEU A 126 2.01 -5.88 9.29
N TYR A 127 2.48 -4.70 8.87
CA TYR A 127 2.91 -4.45 7.50
C TYR A 127 4.34 -4.93 7.29
N THR A 128 4.54 -5.84 6.34
CA THR A 128 5.85 -6.30 5.84
C THR A 128 6.23 -5.66 4.51
N GLY A 129 5.31 -4.91 3.90
CA GLY A 129 5.53 -4.15 2.67
C GLY A 129 4.41 -3.13 2.45
N LYS A 130 4.48 -2.38 1.35
CA LYS A 130 3.50 -1.32 1.03
C LYS A 130 2.07 -1.84 0.87
N GLN A 131 1.91 -3.08 0.42
CA GLN A 131 0.62 -3.73 0.20
C GLN A 131 0.50 -5.11 0.88
N GLN A 132 1.49 -5.49 1.70
CA GLN A 132 1.52 -6.79 2.38
C GLN A 132 1.43 -6.56 3.88
N ALA A 133 0.37 -7.12 4.48
CA ALA A 133 0.16 -7.05 5.91
C ALA A 133 -0.42 -8.36 6.46
N PHE A 134 0.03 -8.74 7.64
CA PHE A 134 -0.58 -9.80 8.44
C PHE A 134 -1.63 -9.20 9.35
N VAL A 135 -2.80 -9.84 9.39
CA VAL A 135 -3.98 -9.35 10.10
C VAL A 135 -4.23 -10.25 11.30
N PHE A 136 -4.17 -9.66 12.49
CA PHE A 136 -4.45 -10.34 13.75
C PHE A 136 -5.72 -9.77 14.38
N PRO A 137 -6.82 -10.52 14.43
CA PRO A 137 -8.04 -10.05 15.05
C PRO A 137 -7.91 -9.99 16.58
N ASP A 138 -8.27 -8.85 17.17
CA ASP A 138 -8.12 -8.66 18.63
C ASP A 138 -8.93 -9.67 19.45
N TYR A 139 -10.05 -10.16 18.91
CA TYR A 139 -10.89 -11.16 19.58
C TYR A 139 -10.24 -12.55 19.67
N GLU A 140 -9.29 -12.88 18.78
CA GLU A 140 -8.49 -14.12 18.86
C GLU A 140 -7.33 -13.95 19.84
N LEU A 141 -6.83 -12.73 19.99
CA LEU A 141 -5.66 -12.43 20.82
C LEU A 141 -6.00 -12.25 22.30
N GLY A 142 -7.22 -11.78 22.61
CA GLY A 142 -7.69 -11.58 23.98
C GLY A 142 -6.72 -10.74 24.83
N ASP A 143 -6.54 -11.15 26.08
CA ASP A 143 -5.69 -10.45 27.07
C ASP A 143 -4.18 -10.54 26.75
N ASP A 144 -3.77 -11.47 25.90
CA ASP A 144 -2.37 -11.66 25.51
C ASP A 144 -1.95 -10.75 24.35
N ARG A 145 -2.88 -9.97 23.79
CA ARG A 145 -2.62 -9.00 22.72
C ARG A 145 -1.52 -8.01 23.07
N GLU A 146 -1.57 -7.41 24.27
CA GLU A 146 -0.60 -6.39 24.67
C GLU A 146 0.80 -6.97 24.81
N LYS A 147 0.92 -8.14 25.47
CA LYS A 147 2.18 -8.87 25.58
C LYS A 147 2.76 -9.23 24.22
N MET A 148 1.92 -9.71 23.30
CA MET A 148 2.31 -10.02 21.93
C MET A 148 2.82 -8.76 21.20
N LEU A 149 2.08 -7.65 21.31
CA LEU A 149 2.44 -6.37 20.69
C LEU A 149 3.77 -5.83 21.21
N ASP A 150 3.99 -5.89 22.52
CA ASP A 150 5.22 -5.41 23.13
C ASP A 150 6.42 -6.27 22.73
N TYR A 151 6.27 -7.60 22.74
CA TYR A 151 7.28 -8.52 22.24
C TYR A 151 7.66 -8.21 20.78
N MET A 152 6.65 -8.03 19.90
CA MET A 152 6.90 -7.68 18.49
C MET A 152 7.63 -6.34 18.37
N LYS A 153 7.18 -5.28 19.06
CA LYS A 153 7.80 -3.95 18.99
C LYS A 153 9.25 -3.96 19.45
N GLU A 154 9.55 -4.69 20.51
CA GLU A 154 10.91 -4.84 21.04
C GLU A 154 11.83 -5.49 20.00
N HIS A 155 11.44 -6.65 19.46
CA HIS A 155 12.24 -7.39 18.48
C HIS A 155 12.41 -6.63 17.16
N ILE A 156 11.38 -5.90 16.70
CA ILE A 156 11.47 -5.03 15.52
C ILE A 156 12.49 -3.90 15.75
N LYS A 157 12.47 -3.29 16.94
CA LYS A 157 13.41 -2.21 17.29
C LYS A 157 14.84 -2.73 17.34
N GLU A 158 15.05 -3.90 17.91
CA GLU A 158 16.38 -4.55 17.93
C GLU A 158 16.87 -4.93 16.54
N ALA A 159 16.02 -5.54 15.72
CA ALA A 159 16.35 -5.91 14.35
C ALA A 159 16.74 -4.68 13.51
N ARG A 160 16.03 -3.56 13.68
CA ARG A 160 16.39 -2.29 13.04
C ARG A 160 17.72 -1.74 13.52
N LYS A 161 17.99 -1.76 14.83
CA LYS A 161 19.30 -1.33 15.36
C LYS A 161 20.44 -2.16 14.79
N LYS A 162 20.28 -3.48 14.76
CA LYS A 162 21.28 -4.40 14.19
C LYS A 162 21.48 -4.18 12.69
N ALA A 163 20.41 -3.93 11.94
CA ALA A 163 20.51 -3.62 10.51
C ALA A 163 21.26 -2.30 10.24
N VAL A 164 21.02 -1.26 11.06
CA VAL A 164 21.76 0.00 10.96
C VAL A 164 23.23 -0.17 11.36
N GLN A 165 23.53 -0.96 12.41
CA GLN A 165 24.89 -1.27 12.84
C GLN A 165 25.67 -2.10 11.81
N ALA A 166 25.04 -3.09 11.19
CA ALA A 166 25.64 -3.88 10.12
C ALA A 166 25.96 -3.03 8.87
N GLN A 167 25.17 -1.99 8.60
CA GLN A 167 25.47 -1.01 7.54
C GLN A 167 26.57 0.00 7.92
N THR A 168 26.84 0.19 9.22
CA THR A 168 27.93 1.08 9.68
C THR A 168 29.25 0.34 9.89
N GLU A 169 29.22 -0.97 10.17
CA GLU A 169 30.43 -1.82 10.24
C GLU A 169 30.81 -2.44 8.88
N GLY A 170 29.85 -2.57 7.96
CA GLY A 170 30.04 -3.09 6.61
C GLY A 170 30.32 -2.01 5.56
N GLY A 171 31.48 -1.37 5.64
CA GLY A 171 32.14 -0.82 4.45
C GLY A 171 31.73 0.58 4.00
N ASP A 172 32.69 1.49 4.15
CA ASP A 172 32.83 2.74 3.41
C ASP A 172 33.02 2.48 1.90
N ILE A 173 31.94 2.12 1.19
CA ILE A 173 31.88 2.01 -0.28
C ILE A 173 31.16 3.20 -0.93
N SER A 174 30.78 4.21 -0.14
CA SER A 174 30.22 5.48 -0.63
C SER A 174 31.15 6.21 -1.62
N LYS A 175 32.45 5.89 -1.61
CA LYS A 175 33.45 6.47 -2.51
C LYS A 175 33.49 5.83 -3.91
N TYR A 176 32.92 4.62 -4.08
CA TYR A 176 32.89 3.91 -5.35
C TYR A 176 31.52 3.97 -6.05
N SER A 177 30.44 4.26 -5.32
CA SER A 177 29.12 4.49 -5.92
C SER A 177 29.06 5.74 -6.80
N LYS A 178 29.85 6.79 -6.48
CA LYS A 178 29.86 8.03 -7.27
C LYS A 178 30.52 7.86 -8.64
N ALA A 179 31.55 7.02 -8.75
CA ALA A 179 32.28 6.81 -10.02
C ALA A 179 31.41 6.12 -11.08
N SER A 180 30.53 5.19 -10.69
CA SER A 180 29.60 4.54 -11.64
C SER A 180 28.42 5.42 -12.02
N THR A 181 28.08 6.44 -11.23
CA THR A 181 26.96 7.35 -11.55
C THR A 181 27.39 8.44 -12.53
N GLU A 182 28.64 8.92 -12.47
CA GLU A 182 29.17 9.90 -13.42
C GLU A 182 29.37 9.30 -14.82
N THR A 183 29.89 8.08 -14.95
CA THR A 183 30.07 7.42 -16.26
C THR A 183 28.73 7.11 -16.95
N GLU A 184 27.71 6.68 -16.21
CA GLU A 184 26.39 6.38 -16.77
C GLU A 184 25.61 7.66 -17.12
N GLN A 185 25.86 8.78 -16.41
CA GLN A 185 25.27 10.08 -16.76
C GLN A 185 25.92 10.69 -18.00
N GLU A 186 27.24 10.56 -18.18
CA GLU A 186 27.95 11.08 -19.35
C GLU A 186 27.57 10.27 -20.62
N GLU A 187 27.42 8.96 -20.52
CA GLU A 187 26.93 8.11 -21.64
C GLU A 187 25.48 8.43 -22.02
N THR A 188 24.61 8.70 -21.04
CA THR A 188 23.20 9.03 -21.29
C THR A 188 23.03 10.44 -21.88
N GLU A 189 23.90 11.39 -21.52
CA GLU A 189 23.86 12.75 -22.05
C GLU A 189 24.37 12.81 -23.51
N VAL A 190 25.43 12.06 -23.82
CA VAL A 190 25.94 11.93 -25.21
C VAL A 190 24.94 11.21 -26.12
N GLU A 191 24.25 10.17 -25.61
CA GLU A 191 23.20 9.47 -26.38
C GLU A 191 21.98 10.37 -26.64
N LYS A 192 21.64 11.25 -25.69
CA LYS A 192 20.56 12.23 -25.87
C LYS A 192 20.92 13.33 -26.86
N GLU A 193 22.13 13.87 -26.80
CA GLU A 193 22.56 14.90 -27.76
C GLU A 193 22.63 14.34 -29.18
N THR A 194 23.11 13.09 -29.35
CA THR A 194 23.16 12.42 -30.66
C THR A 194 21.76 12.21 -31.26
N GLN A 195 20.77 11.81 -30.45
CA GLN A 195 19.39 11.62 -30.91
C GLN A 195 18.67 12.93 -31.23
N ILE A 196 19.02 14.03 -30.55
CA ILE A 196 18.44 15.36 -30.84
C ILE A 196 19.00 15.89 -32.16
N GLU A 197 20.30 15.69 -32.42
CA GLU A 197 20.95 16.14 -33.67
C GLU A 197 20.47 15.33 -34.90
N GLU A 198 20.19 14.03 -34.73
CA GLU A 198 19.60 13.16 -35.76
C GLU A 198 18.13 13.54 -36.06
N SER A 199 17.39 13.98 -35.04
CA SER A 199 16.00 14.43 -35.19
C SER A 199 15.90 15.82 -35.83
N GLU A 200 16.81 16.74 -35.55
CA GLU A 200 16.84 18.06 -36.19
C GLU A 200 17.27 17.99 -37.66
N SER A 201 18.13 17.04 -38.03
CA SER A 201 18.53 16.82 -39.42
C SER A 201 17.43 16.17 -40.27
N GLU A 202 16.65 15.22 -39.74
CA GLU A 202 15.46 14.66 -40.44
C GLU A 202 14.34 15.70 -40.67
N VAL A 203 14.17 16.66 -39.76
CA VAL A 203 13.14 17.71 -39.89
C VAL A 203 13.52 18.75 -40.94
N GLN A 204 14.82 18.99 -41.14
CA GLN A 204 15.30 19.94 -42.13
C GLN A 204 15.30 19.36 -43.56
N GLU A 205 15.58 18.07 -43.73
CA GLU A 205 15.52 17.40 -45.05
C GLU A 205 14.09 17.30 -45.62
N ASN A 206 13.08 17.17 -44.75
CA ASN A 206 11.67 17.12 -45.17
C ASN A 206 11.05 18.49 -45.49
N SER A 207 11.73 19.60 -45.19
CA SER A 207 11.26 20.97 -45.49
C SER A 207 11.77 21.50 -46.84
N GLU A 208 12.76 20.86 -47.46
CA GLU A 208 13.34 21.28 -48.75
C GLU A 208 12.83 20.44 -49.95
N GLY A 209 11.94 19.48 -49.72
CA GLY A 209 11.40 18.57 -50.75
C GLY A 209 10.03 18.93 -51.34
N GLU A 210 9.38 20.00 -50.89
CA GLU A 210 8.10 20.50 -51.44
C GLU A 210 8.24 21.94 -52.00
N GLU A 211 8.98 22.07 -53.10
CA GLU A 211 8.77 23.13 -54.12
C GLU A 211 8.70 22.53 -55.53
#